data_AF-X0TCE8-F1
#
_entry.id   AF-X0TCE8-F1
#
_cell.length_a   1.000
_cell.length_b   1.000
_cell.length_c   1.000
_cell.angle_alpha   90.00
_cell.angle_beta   90.00
_cell.angle_gamma   90.00
#
_symmetry.space_group_name_H-M   'P 1'
#
loop_
_entity.id
_entity.type
_entity.pdbx_description
1 polymer ?
#
loop_
_entity_poly.entity_id
_entity_poly.type
_entity_poly.pdbx_seq_one_letter_code
_entity_poly.pdbx_strand_id
1 'polypeptide(L)'
;LFTYGGDYRVVPLFTPVYMDAVLAQNFWETIKNQYFQKRRWAWGIEHFPYFVKACIKDRLVPFWIKVEQIFKILEGHISWSTASLLIATALWFPFIFNPEFTQTVIGSNLPNFARTLLMITWVGIAVSITISILLLPKRPKDVSRMNTFYMLVQWVLIPISAVFFGSIPAIDAQTRMMINKPLGFWVTAKKFIKNT
;
A
#
# COMPACT_ATOMS: atom_id res chain seq x y z
N LEU A 1 7.23 -3.67 22.76
CA LEU A 1 8.50 -2.90 22.70
C LEU A 1 8.85 -2.26 24.04
N PHE A 2 8.28 -1.10 24.41
CA PHE A 2 8.71 -0.33 25.59
C PHE A 2 8.52 -1.05 26.93
N THR A 3 7.35 -1.65 27.18
CA THR A 3 7.04 -2.34 28.44
C THR A 3 8.03 -3.45 28.79
N TYR A 4 8.57 -4.14 27.78
CA TYR A 4 9.47 -5.27 27.95
C TYR A 4 10.93 -4.92 27.66
N GLY A 5 11.30 -3.64 27.60
CA GLY A 5 12.69 -3.21 27.36
C GLY A 5 13.26 -3.70 26.01
N GLY A 6 12.41 -4.00 25.04
CA GLY A 6 12.83 -4.55 23.74
C GLY A 6 12.81 -6.08 23.67
N ASP A 7 12.71 -6.78 24.80
CA ASP A 7 12.60 -8.24 24.83
C ASP A 7 11.13 -8.66 24.71
N TYR A 8 10.61 -8.67 23.48
CA TYR A 8 9.25 -9.10 23.22
C TYR A 8 9.20 -10.03 22.01
N ARG A 9 8.26 -10.97 22.05
CA ARG A 9 7.93 -11.83 20.92
C ARG A 9 6.46 -11.64 20.55
N VAL A 10 6.19 -11.53 19.26
CA VAL A 10 4.82 -11.54 18.72
C VAL A 10 4.42 -12.99 18.49
N VAL A 11 3.36 -13.43 19.15
CA VAL A 11 2.75 -14.75 18.91
C VAL A 11 1.55 -14.54 17.99
N PRO A 12 1.49 -15.20 16.82
CA PRO A 12 0.37 -15.06 15.92
C PRO A 12 -0.90 -15.65 16.54
N LEU A 13 -1.98 -14.88 16.50
CA LEU A 13 -3.32 -15.34 16.87
C LEU A 13 -4.07 -15.69 15.58
N PHE A 14 -4.43 -16.96 15.41
CA PHE A 14 -5.16 -17.45 14.24
C PHE A 14 -6.67 -17.20 14.36
N THR A 15 -7.04 -15.94 14.59
CA THR A 15 -8.44 -15.53 14.61
C THR A 15 -8.93 -15.22 13.20
N PRO A 16 -10.12 -15.70 12.81
CA PRO A 16 -10.69 -15.36 11.51
C PRO A 16 -10.97 -13.85 11.45
N VAL A 17 -10.40 -13.18 10.47
CA VAL A 17 -10.68 -11.76 10.19
C VAL A 17 -11.56 -11.69 8.96
N TYR A 18 -12.82 -11.31 9.15
CA TYR A 18 -13.75 -11.08 8.06
C TYR A 18 -13.50 -9.67 7.49
N MET A 19 -12.70 -9.58 6.44
CA MET A 19 -12.44 -8.32 5.75
C MET A 19 -13.62 -7.95 4.85
N ASP A 20 -14.59 -7.23 5.41
CA ASP A 20 -15.72 -6.72 4.63
C ASP A 20 -15.26 -5.69 3.59
N ALA A 21 -15.46 -6.03 2.32
CA ALA A 21 -15.24 -5.13 1.20
C ALA A 21 -16.05 -3.83 1.37
N VAL A 22 -15.50 -2.73 0.86
CA VAL A 22 -16.28 -1.50 0.72
C VAL A 22 -17.26 -1.73 -0.42
N LEU A 23 -18.55 -1.80 -0.10
CA LEU A 23 -19.62 -1.94 -1.07
C LEU A 23 -20.72 -0.93 -0.73
N ALA A 24 -20.90 0.06 -1.60
CA ALA A 24 -21.92 1.09 -1.45
C ALA A 24 -23.15 0.78 -2.33
N GLN A 25 -24.10 1.73 -2.45
CA GLN A 25 -25.32 1.51 -3.22
C GLN A 25 -25.05 1.46 -4.72
N ASN A 26 -24.05 2.22 -5.19
CA ASN A 26 -23.60 2.24 -6.57
C ASN A 26 -22.07 2.18 -6.67
N PHE A 27 -21.58 1.98 -7.89
CA PHE A 27 -20.15 1.83 -8.18
C PHE A 27 -19.32 3.07 -7.82
N TRP A 28 -19.81 4.26 -8.16
CA TRP A 28 -19.09 5.53 -7.91
C TRP A 28 -18.98 5.85 -6.41
N GLU A 29 -20.04 5.60 -5.66
CA GLU A 29 -20.04 5.72 -4.21
C GLU A 29 -19.08 4.69 -3.59
N THR A 30 -18.99 3.49 -4.15
CA THR A 30 -18.03 2.46 -3.72
C THR A 30 -16.59 2.94 -3.91
N ILE A 31 -16.27 3.48 -5.08
CA ILE A 31 -14.95 4.08 -5.37
C ILE A 31 -14.62 5.21 -4.38
N LYS A 32 -15.55 6.13 -4.18
CA LYS A 32 -15.38 7.26 -3.26
C LYS A 32 -15.15 6.79 -1.83
N ASN A 33 -15.91 5.80 -1.38
CA ASN A 33 -15.80 5.21 -0.06
C ASN A 33 -14.46 4.46 0.11
N GLN A 34 -14.00 3.78 -0.92
CA GLN A 34 -12.71 3.10 -0.94
C GLN A 34 -11.55 4.09 -0.79
N TYR A 35 -11.62 5.23 -1.49
CA TYR A 35 -10.65 6.32 -1.36
C TYR A 35 -10.59 6.85 0.07
N PHE A 36 -11.75 7.19 0.67
CA PHE A 36 -11.78 7.71 2.04
C PHE A 36 -11.32 6.68 3.08
N GLN A 37 -11.60 5.39 2.88
CA GLN A 37 -11.10 4.34 3.75
C GLN A 37 -9.57 4.26 3.70
N LYS A 38 -8.98 4.26 2.50
CA LYS A 38 -7.52 4.22 2.33
C LYS A 38 -6.84 5.45 2.92
N ARG A 39 -7.43 6.63 2.74
CA ARG A 39 -6.96 7.87 3.36
C ARG A 39 -6.96 7.80 4.88
N ARG A 40 -8.01 7.22 5.48
CA ARG A 40 -8.09 7.01 6.93
C ARG A 40 -6.98 6.10 7.44
N TRP A 41 -6.65 5.04 6.70
CA TRP A 41 -5.56 4.15 7.08
C TRP A 41 -4.20 4.87 7.03
N ALA A 42 -3.96 5.66 5.99
CA ALA A 42 -2.72 6.41 5.85
C ALA A 42 -2.57 7.54 6.89
N TRP A 43 -3.67 8.03 7.46
CA TRP A 43 -3.65 8.99 8.58
C TRP A 43 -2.93 8.47 9.82
N GLY A 44 -2.75 7.14 9.96
CA GLY A 44 -2.02 6.52 11.06
C GLY A 44 -0.56 6.98 11.21
N ILE A 45 -0.01 7.75 10.26
CA ILE A 45 1.27 8.46 10.45
C ILE A 45 1.26 9.39 11.67
N GLU A 46 0.09 9.82 12.14
CA GLU A 46 -0.04 10.65 13.35
C GLU A 46 0.61 10.03 14.59
N HIS A 47 0.70 8.70 14.64
CA HIS A 47 1.32 7.99 15.76
C HIS A 47 2.85 8.04 15.72
N PHE A 48 3.46 8.33 14.57
CA PHE A 48 4.90 8.28 14.39
C PHE A 48 5.66 9.28 15.29
N PRO A 49 5.29 10.57 15.40
CA PRO A 49 5.96 11.50 16.32
C PRO A 49 5.88 11.04 17.79
N TYR A 50 4.75 10.48 18.22
CA TYR A 50 4.60 9.94 19.57
C TYR A 50 5.48 8.72 19.80
N PHE A 51 5.57 7.84 18.80
CA PHE A 51 6.45 6.67 18.83
C PHE A 51 7.93 7.08 18.94
N VAL A 52 8.37 8.06 18.14
CA VAL A 52 9.74 8.60 18.20
C VAL A 52 10.02 9.22 19.57
N LYS A 53 9.08 10.02 20.09
CA LYS A 53 9.21 10.62 21.43
C LYS A 53 9.33 9.56 22.53
N ALA A 54 8.55 8.46 22.43
CA ALA A 54 8.66 7.33 23.34
C ALA A 54 10.05 6.65 23.24
N CYS A 55 10.57 6.46 22.02
CA CYS A 55 11.91 5.92 21.80
C CYS A 55 13.02 6.78 22.41
N ILE A 56 12.90 8.11 22.34
CA ILE A 56 13.87 9.04 22.93
C ILE A 56 13.83 8.99 24.46
N LYS A 57 12.63 8.92 25.05
CA LYS A 57 12.45 8.94 26.51
C LYS A 57 12.87 7.63 27.18
N ASP A 58 12.60 6.50 26.53
CA ASP A 58 12.90 5.17 27.05
C ASP A 58 14.43 4.94 27.10
N ARG A 59 14.96 4.44 28.21
CA ARG A 59 16.40 4.10 28.34
C ARG A 59 16.67 2.60 28.40
N LEU A 60 15.63 1.78 28.51
CA LEU A 60 15.71 0.33 28.64
C LEU A 60 15.90 -0.33 27.28
N VAL A 61 15.22 0.17 26.25
CA VAL A 61 15.31 -0.38 24.90
C VAL A 61 16.67 -0.03 24.25
N PRO A 62 17.41 -1.01 23.71
CA PRO A 62 18.66 -0.78 22.97
C PRO A 62 18.51 0.19 21.80
N PHE A 63 19.54 1.00 21.53
CA PHE A 63 19.54 2.02 20.49
C PHE A 63 19.21 1.46 19.10
N TRP A 64 19.84 0.36 18.71
CA TRP A 64 19.66 -0.23 17.37
C TRP A 64 18.24 -0.75 17.14
N ILE A 65 17.58 -1.30 18.17
CA ILE A 65 16.18 -1.73 18.07
C ILE A 65 15.28 -0.52 17.82
N LYS A 66 15.53 0.61 18.47
CA LYS A 66 14.75 1.83 18.23
C LYS A 66 14.94 2.35 16.82
N VAL A 67 16.19 2.44 16.34
CA VAL A 67 16.50 2.90 14.98
C VAL A 67 15.82 2.02 13.95
N GLU A 68 15.91 0.70 14.10
CA GLU A 68 15.24 -0.26 13.21
C GLU A 68 13.72 -0.05 13.18
N GLN A 69 13.07 0.09 14.34
CA GLN A 69 11.62 0.27 14.41
C GLN A 69 11.17 1.62 13.86
N ILE A 70 11.91 2.69 14.14
CA ILE A 70 11.66 4.02 13.56
C ILE A 70 11.79 3.95 12.05
N PHE A 71 12.87 3.35 11.54
CA PHE A 71 13.09 3.20 10.11
C PHE A 71 11.98 2.38 9.45
N LYS A 72 11.58 1.24 10.02
CA LYS A 72 10.48 0.41 9.48
C LYS A 72 9.16 1.17 9.34
N ILE A 73 8.78 1.93 10.36
CA ILE A 73 7.53 2.71 10.31
C ILE A 73 7.66 3.84 9.29
N LEU A 74 8.77 4.58 9.34
CA LEU A 74 8.98 5.71 8.44
C LEU A 74 9.05 5.29 6.98
N GLU A 75 9.87 4.28 6.67
CA GLU A 75 10.02 3.70 5.34
C GLU A 75 8.68 3.19 4.83
N GLY A 76 7.91 2.45 5.64
CA GLY A 76 6.61 1.94 5.23
C GLY A 76 5.63 3.04 4.82
N HIS A 77 5.61 4.15 5.56
CA HIS A 77 4.76 5.30 5.24
C HIS A 77 5.23 6.09 4.01
N ILE A 78 6.55 6.23 3.82
CA ILE A 78 7.13 6.87 2.63
C ILE A 78 6.87 6.01 1.40
N SER A 79 7.17 4.72 1.47
CA SER A 79 6.95 3.77 0.38
C SER A 79 5.48 3.69 -0.01
N TRP A 80 4.56 3.68 0.97
CA TRP A 80 3.13 3.69 0.65
C TRP A 80 2.70 4.96 -0.11
N SER A 81 3.17 6.14 0.32
CA SER A 81 2.78 7.40 -0.32
C SER A 81 3.50 7.67 -1.65
N THR A 82 4.71 7.14 -1.87
CA THR A 82 5.55 7.53 -3.01
C THR A 82 5.86 6.41 -4.00
N ALA A 83 5.93 5.14 -3.59
CA ALA A 83 6.47 4.07 -4.43
C ALA A 83 5.71 3.92 -5.75
N SER A 84 4.37 3.87 -5.74
CA SER A 84 3.59 3.70 -6.96
C SER A 84 3.75 4.88 -7.93
N LEU A 85 3.87 6.10 -7.39
CA LEU A 85 4.11 7.30 -8.20
C LEU A 85 5.51 7.30 -8.80
N LEU A 86 6.52 7.00 -7.99
CA LEU A 86 7.89 6.88 -8.45
C LEU A 86 8.01 5.80 -9.52
N ILE A 87 7.41 4.61 -9.34
CA ILE A 87 7.44 3.58 -10.38
C ILE A 87 6.77 4.05 -11.67
N ALA A 88 5.65 4.77 -11.56
CA ALA A 88 4.92 5.28 -12.73
C ALA A 88 5.66 6.41 -13.48
N THR A 89 6.39 7.28 -12.77
CA THR A 89 6.97 8.50 -13.35
C THR A 89 8.49 8.53 -13.39
N ALA A 90 9.20 7.64 -12.68
CA ALA A 90 10.65 7.74 -12.49
C ALA A 90 11.43 7.73 -13.80
N LEU A 91 10.98 6.93 -14.78
CA LEU A 91 11.61 6.83 -16.09
C LEU A 91 11.57 8.15 -16.86
N TRP A 92 10.66 9.06 -16.54
CA TRP A 92 10.48 10.33 -17.25
C TRP A 92 11.42 11.42 -16.73
N PHE A 93 11.84 11.36 -15.46
CA PHE A 93 12.67 12.40 -14.86
C PHE A 93 13.96 12.70 -15.64
N PRO A 94 14.76 11.70 -16.09
CA PRO A 94 15.99 11.98 -16.82
C PRO A 94 15.77 12.78 -18.11
N PHE A 95 14.68 12.49 -18.83
CA PHE A 95 14.34 13.18 -20.07
C PHE A 95 13.81 14.59 -19.85
N ILE A 96 13.11 14.82 -18.73
CA ILE A 96 12.61 16.16 -18.36
C ILE A 96 13.78 17.09 -17.98
N PHE A 97 14.76 16.58 -17.23
CA PHE A 97 15.87 17.40 -16.74
C PHE A 97 17.03 17.51 -17.74
N ASN A 98 17.21 16.52 -18.63
CA ASN A 98 18.27 16.54 -19.63
C ASN A 98 17.76 15.97 -20.97
N PRO A 99 17.44 16.83 -21.96
CA PRO A 99 17.01 16.39 -23.29
C PRO A 99 18.05 15.53 -24.03
N GLU A 100 19.35 15.69 -23.72
CA GLU A 100 20.43 14.91 -24.32
C GLU A 100 20.74 13.62 -23.54
N PHE A 101 19.93 13.27 -22.54
CA PHE A 101 20.15 12.08 -21.71
C PHE A 101 20.26 10.80 -22.55
N THR A 102 19.51 10.69 -23.64
CA THR A 102 19.56 9.55 -24.59
C THR A 102 20.93 9.32 -25.22
N GLN A 103 21.74 10.38 -25.35
CA GLN A 103 23.08 10.32 -25.93
C GLN A 103 24.13 9.83 -24.92
N THR A 104 23.79 9.80 -23.63
CA THR A 104 24.68 9.30 -22.60
C THR A 104 24.76 7.77 -22.63
N VAL A 105 25.85 7.21 -22.08
CA VAL A 105 26.00 5.75 -21.92
C VAL A 105 24.86 5.17 -21.08
N ILE A 106 24.38 5.91 -20.08
CA ILE A 106 23.28 5.46 -19.22
C ILE A 106 21.94 5.51 -19.99
N GLY A 107 21.65 6.60 -20.69
CA GLY A 107 20.39 6.76 -21.40
C GLY A 107 20.23 5.79 -22.58
N SER A 108 21.30 5.52 -23.31
CA SER A 108 21.30 4.52 -24.39
C SER A 108 21.06 3.09 -23.87
N ASN A 109 21.52 2.77 -22.65
CA ASN A 109 21.30 1.47 -22.02
C ASN A 109 20.02 1.39 -21.17
N LEU A 110 19.36 2.52 -20.90
CA LEU A 110 18.16 2.58 -20.05
C LEU A 110 17.06 1.61 -20.49
N PRO A 111 16.73 1.45 -21.79
CA PRO A 111 15.73 0.48 -22.23
C PRO A 111 16.08 -0.97 -21.86
N ASN A 112 17.36 -1.34 -21.87
CA ASN A 112 17.81 -2.69 -21.52
C ASN A 112 17.65 -2.96 -20.02
N PHE A 113 17.98 -1.98 -19.17
CA PHE A 113 17.74 -2.07 -17.73
C PHE A 113 16.25 -2.14 -17.41
N ALA A 114 15.45 -1.25 -18.01
CA ALA A 114 14.01 -1.23 -17.83
C ALA A 114 13.37 -2.56 -18.25
N ARG A 115 13.77 -3.11 -19.40
CA ARG A 115 13.32 -4.43 -19.87
C ARG A 115 13.65 -5.54 -18.86
N THR A 116 14.87 -5.55 -18.33
CA THR A 116 15.30 -6.59 -17.37
C THR A 116 14.50 -6.49 -16.08
N LEU A 117 14.34 -5.28 -15.54
CA LEU A 117 13.53 -5.05 -14.34
C LEU A 117 12.06 -5.41 -14.56
N LEU A 118 11.49 -5.06 -15.71
CA LEU A 118 10.13 -5.44 -16.08
C LEU A 118 9.97 -6.96 -16.18
N MET A 119 10.94 -7.67 -16.77
CA MET A 119 10.92 -9.13 -16.83
C MET A 119 10.88 -9.75 -15.43
N ILE A 120 11.76 -9.31 -14.52
CA ILE A 120 11.79 -9.75 -13.12
C ILE A 120 10.45 -9.43 -12.43
N THR A 121 9.90 -8.25 -12.68
CA THR A 121 8.60 -7.83 -12.14
C THR A 121 7.46 -8.73 -12.60
N TRP A 122 7.41 -9.08 -13.89
CA TRP A 122 6.41 -9.99 -14.44
C TRP A 122 6.50 -11.39 -13.82
N VAL A 123 7.71 -11.91 -13.61
CA VAL A 123 7.92 -13.18 -12.90
C VAL A 123 7.39 -13.07 -11.46
N GLY A 124 7.72 -12.00 -10.75
CA GLY A 124 7.22 -11.76 -9.38
C GLY A 124 5.69 -11.67 -9.31
N ILE A 125 5.06 -11.00 -10.28
CA ILE A 125 3.59 -10.93 -10.39
C ILE A 125 3.00 -12.33 -10.64
N ALA A 126 3.58 -13.12 -11.53
CA ALA A 126 3.11 -14.49 -11.82
C ALA A 126 3.18 -15.39 -10.57
N VAL A 127 4.27 -15.32 -9.82
CA VAL A 127 4.43 -16.03 -8.53
C VAL A 127 3.37 -15.55 -7.52
N SER A 128 3.18 -14.24 -7.40
CA SER A 128 2.21 -13.63 -6.47
C SER A 128 0.77 -14.01 -6.77
N ILE A 129 0.38 -14.03 -8.04
CA ILE A 129 -0.92 -14.51 -8.51
C ILE A 129 -1.10 -15.98 -8.14
N THR A 130 -0.08 -16.81 -8.40
CA THR A 130 -0.13 -18.25 -8.10
C THR A 130 -0.35 -18.50 -6.61
N ILE A 131 0.43 -17.84 -5.74
CA ILE A 131 0.27 -17.97 -4.28
C ILE A 131 -1.12 -17.48 -3.85
N SER A 132 -1.58 -16.36 -4.39
CA SER A 132 -2.89 -15.79 -4.07
C SER A 132 -4.03 -16.74 -4.43
N ILE A 133 -3.97 -17.42 -5.58
CA ILE A 133 -4.96 -18.43 -5.98
C ILE A 133 -4.91 -19.67 -5.08
N LEU A 134 -3.71 -20.12 -4.68
CA LEU A 134 -3.54 -21.27 -3.78
C LEU A 134 -4.08 -21.00 -2.36
N LEU A 135 -4.02 -19.74 -1.91
CA LEU A 135 -4.57 -19.33 -0.61
C LEU A 135 -6.09 -19.15 -0.63
N LEU A 136 -6.71 -19.02 -1.81
CA LEU A 136 -8.16 -18.87 -1.89
C LEU A 136 -8.86 -20.19 -1.56
N PRO A 137 -9.97 -20.14 -0.80
CA PRO A 137 -10.81 -21.31 -0.59
C PRO A 137 -11.42 -21.76 -1.92
N LYS A 138 -11.83 -23.04 -2.00
CA LYS A 138 -12.54 -23.56 -3.18
C LYS A 138 -13.70 -22.64 -3.54
N ARG A 139 -13.77 -22.26 -4.82
CA ARG A 139 -14.80 -21.38 -5.35
C ARG A 139 -16.21 -21.89 -4.93
N PRO A 140 -17.06 -21.04 -4.33
CA PRO A 140 -18.43 -21.43 -3.99
C PRO A 140 -19.22 -21.88 -5.22
N LYS A 141 -20.19 -22.79 -5.03
CA LYS A 141 -21.00 -23.33 -6.13
C LYS A 141 -21.90 -22.28 -6.78
N ASP A 142 -22.35 -21.29 -6.00
CA ASP A 142 -23.32 -20.27 -6.41
C ASP A 142 -22.67 -19.11 -7.18
N VAL A 143 -21.34 -19.08 -7.27
CA VAL A 143 -20.59 -18.02 -7.95
C VAL A 143 -20.27 -18.44 -9.37
N SER A 144 -20.53 -17.58 -10.36
CA SER A 144 -20.23 -17.83 -11.78
C SER A 144 -18.73 -17.98 -12.04
N ARG A 145 -18.35 -18.75 -13.07
CA ARG A 145 -16.96 -18.85 -13.54
C ARG A 145 -16.45 -17.50 -14.07
N MET A 146 -17.37 -16.65 -14.52
CA MET A 146 -17.04 -15.30 -14.99
C MET A 146 -16.46 -14.43 -13.87
N ASN A 147 -16.90 -14.59 -12.62
CA ASN A 147 -16.34 -13.83 -11.49
C ASN A 147 -14.89 -14.23 -11.21
N THR A 148 -14.53 -15.49 -11.44
CA THR A 148 -13.14 -15.95 -11.37
C THR A 148 -12.29 -15.30 -12.47
N PHE A 149 -12.83 -15.15 -13.67
CA PHE A 149 -12.17 -14.41 -14.74
C PHE A 149 -11.98 -12.93 -14.40
N TYR A 150 -13.02 -12.25 -13.89
CA TYR A 150 -12.91 -10.85 -13.47
C TYR A 150 -11.86 -10.65 -12.37
N MET A 151 -11.74 -11.58 -11.43
CA MET A 151 -10.70 -11.56 -10.39
C MET A 151 -9.28 -11.62 -11.00
N LEU A 152 -9.07 -12.37 -12.09
CA LEU A 152 -7.79 -12.39 -12.79
C LEU A 152 -7.55 -11.08 -13.55
N VAL A 153 -8.55 -10.56 -14.24
CA VAL A 153 -8.47 -9.28 -14.98
C VAL A 153 -8.14 -8.11 -14.05
N GLN A 154 -8.59 -8.15 -12.78
CA GLN A 154 -8.26 -7.12 -11.78
C GLN A 154 -6.75 -6.94 -11.56
N TRP A 155 -5.92 -7.96 -11.78
CA TRP A 155 -4.47 -7.82 -11.65
C TRP A 155 -3.88 -6.84 -12.67
N VAL A 156 -4.48 -6.70 -13.85
CA VAL A 156 -4.09 -5.70 -14.85
C VAL A 156 -4.33 -4.28 -14.35
N LEU A 157 -5.29 -4.09 -13.44
CA LEU A 157 -5.61 -2.78 -12.84
C LEU A 157 -4.69 -2.41 -11.67
N ILE A 158 -3.73 -3.27 -11.28
CA ILE A 158 -2.83 -2.99 -10.14
C ILE A 158 -2.04 -1.70 -10.33
N PRO A 159 -1.37 -1.43 -11.46
CA PRO A 159 -0.58 -0.20 -11.61
C PRO A 159 -1.44 1.06 -11.44
N ILE A 160 -2.67 1.03 -11.96
CA ILE A 160 -3.62 2.14 -11.86
C ILE A 160 -4.12 2.28 -10.43
N SER A 161 -4.60 1.18 -9.83
CA SER A 161 -5.16 1.21 -8.47
C SER A 161 -4.11 1.52 -7.40
N ALA A 162 -2.86 1.10 -7.58
CA ALA A 162 -1.75 1.42 -6.68
C ALA A 162 -1.47 2.93 -6.63
N VAL A 163 -1.59 3.62 -7.77
CA VAL A 163 -1.49 5.09 -7.81
C VAL A 163 -2.71 5.75 -7.17
N PHE A 164 -3.92 5.47 -7.68
CA PHE A 164 -5.13 6.21 -7.32
C PHE A 164 -5.70 5.85 -5.93
N PHE A 165 -5.55 4.62 -5.48
CA PHE A 165 -6.07 4.14 -4.19
C PHE A 165 -4.97 3.73 -3.20
N GLY A 166 -3.70 3.71 -3.62
CA GLY A 166 -2.55 3.53 -2.74
C GLY A 166 -1.90 4.87 -2.39
N SER A 167 -1.12 5.41 -3.33
CA SER A 167 -0.24 6.56 -3.09
C SER A 167 -0.99 7.89 -2.93
N ILE A 168 -1.96 8.20 -3.81
CA ILE A 168 -2.72 9.46 -3.73
C ILE A 168 -3.45 9.66 -2.39
N PRO A 169 -4.26 8.71 -1.87
CA PRO A 169 -4.92 8.91 -0.59
C PRO A 169 -3.93 8.99 0.59
N ALA A 170 -2.76 8.38 0.47
CA ALA A 170 -1.71 8.49 1.48
C ALA A 170 -1.08 9.88 1.50
N ILE A 171 -0.80 10.46 0.32
CA ILE A 171 -0.36 11.85 0.19
C ILE A 171 -1.43 12.82 0.68
N ASP A 172 -2.72 12.60 0.35
CA ASP A 172 -3.83 13.44 0.84
C ASP A 172 -3.86 13.45 2.38
N ALA A 173 -3.71 12.29 3.03
CA ALA A 173 -3.65 12.19 4.48
C ALA A 173 -2.42 12.93 5.06
N GLN A 174 -1.22 12.68 4.53
CA GLN A 174 0.02 13.31 5.03
C GLN A 174 -0.02 14.83 4.82
N THR A 175 -0.46 15.31 3.66
CA THR A 175 -0.56 16.74 3.33
C THR A 175 -1.57 17.44 4.23
N ARG A 176 -2.73 16.83 4.48
CA ARG A 176 -3.73 17.35 5.43
C ARG A 176 -3.17 17.55 6.83
N MET A 177 -2.34 16.61 7.29
CA MET A 177 -1.66 16.73 8.57
C MET A 177 -0.65 17.88 8.57
N MET A 178 0.12 18.04 7.50
CA MET A 178 1.06 19.15 7.34
C MET A 178 0.37 20.52 7.40
N ILE A 179 -0.83 20.65 6.83
CA ILE A 179 -1.61 21.90 6.83
C ILE A 179 -2.61 22.01 8.00
N ASN A 180 -2.47 21.16 9.03
CA ASN A 180 -3.32 21.13 10.22
C ASN A 180 -4.83 21.02 9.93
N LYS A 181 -5.20 20.24 8.90
CA LYS A 181 -6.60 19.94 8.56
C LYS A 181 -6.93 18.50 8.98
N PRO A 182 -7.42 18.27 10.22
CA PRO A 182 -7.66 16.92 10.71
C PRO A 182 -8.73 16.21 9.88
N LEU A 183 -8.64 14.89 9.83
CA LEU A 183 -9.75 14.07 9.32
C LEU A 183 -10.86 14.03 10.38
N GLY A 184 -12.07 14.46 10.01
CA GLY A 184 -13.26 14.19 10.81
C GLY A 184 -13.56 12.70 10.87
N PHE A 185 -14.28 12.26 11.91
CA PHE A 185 -14.81 10.91 11.97
C PHE A 185 -15.86 10.74 10.86
N TRP A 186 -15.59 9.81 9.94
CA TRP A 186 -16.49 9.49 8.83
C TRP A 186 -16.77 7.99 8.86
N VAL A 187 -18.03 7.60 8.88
CA VAL A 187 -18.43 6.18 8.83
C VAL A 187 -18.48 5.73 7.38
N THR A 188 -17.75 4.66 7.05
CA THR A 188 -17.79 4.09 5.71
C THR A 188 -19.12 3.38 5.52
N ALA A 189 -20.02 3.93 4.70
CA ALA A 189 -21.27 3.28 4.35
C ALA A 189 -20.98 1.94 3.65
N LYS A 190 -21.46 0.84 4.24
CA LYS A 190 -21.38 -0.51 3.68
C LYS A 190 -22.80 -1.06 3.59
N LYS A 191 -23.20 -1.50 2.40
CA LYS A 191 -24.46 -2.20 2.21
C LYS A 191 -24.28 -3.65 2.66
N PHE A 192 -25.02 -4.06 3.68
CA PHE A 192 -25.15 -5.48 4.02
C PHE A 192 -25.96 -6.16 2.93
N ILE A 193 -25.34 -7.09 2.19
CA ILE A 193 -26.11 -8.04 1.39
C ILE A 193 -26.71 -9.02 2.40
N LYS A 194 -28.01 -8.89 2.68
CA LYS A 194 -28.76 -9.95 3.36
C LYS A 194 -28.75 -11.16 2.42
N ASN A 195 -28.04 -12.21 2.80
CA ASN A 195 -28.26 -13.53 2.21
C ASN A 195 -29.65 -14.00 2.69
N THR A 196 -30.67 -13.84 1.84
CA THR A 196 -31.89 -14.65 1.88
C THR A 196 -31.63 -15.98 1.19
#